data_AF-A0A5J6WGL8-F1
#
_entry.id   AF-A0A5J6WGL8-F1
#
_cell.length_a   1.000
_cell.length_b   1.000
_cell.length_c   1.000
_cell.angle_alpha   90.00
_cell.angle_beta   90.00
_cell.angle_gamma   90.00
#
_symmetry.space_group_name_H-M   'P 1'
#
loop_
_entity.id
_entity.type
_entity.pdbx_description
1 polymer ?
#
loop_
_entity_poly.entity_id
_entity_poly.type
_entity_poly.pdbx_seq_one_letter_code
_entity_poly.pdbx_strand_id
1 'polypeptide(L)'
;MMRVIKLILITAFSTIVIGCSNSSKSEMTTVTEDTILAATEVKPQICTHAWYSEIDSQLITGDGQGHGPDLGSQEWRSVIEFKLGIRGDANVPARHSTLWCDYINRLSTTR
;
A
#
# COMPACT_ATOMS: atom_id res chain seq x y z
N MET A 1 -28.72 -2.87 53.60
CA MET A 1 -29.53 -4.00 53.12
C MET A 1 -30.50 -3.48 52.07
N MET A 2 -30.42 -3.97 50.83
CA MET A 2 -31.53 -4.11 49.88
C MET A 2 -30.98 -4.93 48.70
N ARG A 3 -31.58 -6.10 48.47
CA ARG A 3 -31.24 -7.02 47.38
C ARG A 3 -32.21 -6.78 46.21
N VAL A 4 -31.84 -7.39 45.09
CA VAL A 4 -32.61 -7.82 43.92
C VAL A 4 -33.03 -6.76 42.89
N ILE A 5 -32.28 -6.72 41.78
CA ILE A 5 -32.89 -6.72 40.44
C ILE A 5 -32.21 -7.84 39.63
N LYS A 6 -32.96 -8.93 39.42
CA LYS A 6 -32.68 -9.96 38.40
C LYS A 6 -33.35 -9.49 37.12
N LEU A 7 -32.61 -9.32 36.03
CA LEU A 7 -33.11 -9.27 34.65
C LEU A 7 -31.98 -9.81 33.77
N ILE A 8 -31.95 -11.13 33.57
CA ILE A 8 -32.44 -11.82 32.37
C ILE A 8 -31.49 -11.59 31.18
N LEU A 9 -30.74 -12.65 30.88
CA LEU A 9 -29.94 -12.87 29.68
C LEU A 9 -30.77 -12.62 28.41
N ILE A 10 -30.25 -11.79 27.51
CA ILE A 10 -30.61 -11.86 26.09
C ILE A 10 -29.32 -12.21 25.34
N THR A 11 -29.19 -13.49 25.04
CA THR A 11 -28.19 -14.05 24.14
C THR A 11 -28.45 -13.52 22.73
N ALA A 12 -27.65 -12.56 22.26
CA ALA A 12 -27.65 -12.18 20.87
C ALA A 12 -26.92 -13.25 20.05
N PHE A 13 -27.72 -14.09 19.42
CA PHE A 13 -27.33 -15.01 18.35
C PHE A 13 -26.87 -14.17 17.16
N SER A 14 -25.61 -14.30 16.74
CA SER A 14 -25.14 -13.82 15.45
C SER A 14 -24.20 -14.85 14.87
N THR A 15 -24.79 -15.85 14.24
CA THR A 15 -24.13 -16.70 13.25
C THR A 15 -23.81 -15.83 12.03
N ILE A 16 -22.55 -15.39 11.91
CA ILE A 16 -22.02 -14.93 10.64
C ILE A 16 -21.22 -16.09 10.05
N VAL A 17 -21.82 -16.72 9.04
CA VAL A 17 -21.17 -17.60 8.08
C VAL A 17 -20.57 -16.75 6.94
N ILE A 18 -19.66 -17.36 6.18
CA ILE A 18 -18.98 -16.90 4.95
C ILE A 18 -17.63 -16.25 5.28
N GLY A 19 -16.46 -16.75 4.86
CA GLY A 19 -16.12 -17.73 3.84
C GLY A 19 -14.94 -17.17 3.02
N CYS A 20 -13.78 -17.83 3.03
CA CYS A 20 -12.72 -17.62 2.05
C CYS A 20 -12.15 -18.99 1.65
N SER A 21 -12.56 -19.50 0.50
CA SER A 21 -11.84 -20.60 -0.16
C SER A 21 -10.54 -20.04 -0.73
N ASN A 22 -9.40 -20.46 -0.19
CA ASN A 22 -8.12 -20.30 -0.88
C ASN A 22 -7.86 -21.57 -1.69
N SER A 23 -8.16 -21.52 -2.99
CA SER A 23 -7.51 -22.41 -3.95
C SER A 23 -7.39 -21.71 -5.30
N SER A 24 -6.18 -21.21 -5.54
CA SER A 24 -5.61 -21.20 -6.87
C SER A 24 -4.15 -21.57 -6.69
N LYS A 25 -3.89 -22.87 -6.77
CA LYS A 25 -2.57 -23.43 -7.02
C LYS A 25 -2.21 -22.99 -8.44
N SER A 26 -1.48 -21.88 -8.57
CA SER A 26 -0.96 -21.46 -9.86
C SER A 26 0.26 -22.33 -10.17
N GLU A 27 0.03 -23.34 -10.99
CA GLU A 27 1.08 -24.01 -11.74
C GLU A 27 1.76 -22.98 -12.64
N MET A 28 2.93 -22.51 -12.21
CA MET A 28 3.85 -21.81 -13.10
C MET A 28 4.58 -22.86 -13.92
N THR A 29 4.00 -23.07 -15.11
CA THR A 29 4.60 -23.59 -16.33
C THR A 29 6.12 -23.47 -16.37
N THR A 30 6.76 -24.62 -16.58
CA THR A 30 8.11 -24.80 -17.09
C THR A 30 8.30 -23.95 -18.36
N VAL A 31 8.99 -22.82 -18.24
CA VAL A 31 9.52 -22.11 -19.42
C VAL A 31 10.99 -22.47 -19.51
N THR A 32 11.27 -23.21 -20.57
CA THR A 32 12.59 -23.58 -21.07
C THR A 32 13.56 -22.43 -21.02
N GLU A 33 14.65 -22.70 -20.31
CA GLU A 33 15.97 -22.13 -20.47
C GLU A 33 16.36 -22.18 -21.95
N ASP A 34 16.62 -21.01 -22.52
CA ASP A 34 17.56 -20.70 -23.61
C ASP A 34 16.96 -19.66 -24.58
N THR A 35 17.81 -18.71 -25.01
CA THR A 35 17.58 -17.76 -26.12
C THR A 35 16.88 -16.43 -25.75
N ILE A 36 17.62 -15.45 -25.19
CA ILE A 36 18.30 -14.34 -25.92
C ILE A 36 18.68 -13.19 -24.98
N LEU A 37 19.97 -12.86 -25.05
CA LEU A 37 20.61 -11.65 -24.55
C LEU A 37 19.96 -10.37 -25.10
N ALA A 38 19.20 -9.69 -24.24
CA ALA A 38 19.17 -8.24 -24.19
C ALA A 38 19.24 -7.89 -22.71
N ALA A 39 20.47 -7.67 -22.21
CA ALA A 39 20.68 -7.08 -20.90
C ALA A 39 20.27 -5.60 -20.98
N THR A 40 18.97 -5.35 -21.08
CA THR A 40 18.38 -4.16 -20.48
C THR A 40 18.88 -4.16 -19.04
N GLU A 41 19.66 -3.15 -18.67
CA GLU A 41 19.97 -2.88 -17.28
C GLU A 41 18.62 -2.83 -16.56
N VAL A 42 18.28 -3.89 -15.83
CA VAL A 42 17.04 -3.95 -15.05
C VAL A 42 17.27 -2.98 -13.91
N LYS A 43 16.97 -1.70 -14.15
CA LYS A 43 16.93 -0.73 -13.06
C LYS A 43 15.98 -1.31 -12.01
N PRO A 44 16.41 -1.39 -10.74
CA PRO A 44 15.55 -1.85 -9.67
C PRO A 44 14.23 -1.10 -9.78
N GLN A 45 13.12 -1.82 -9.91
CA GLN A 45 11.81 -1.19 -9.95
C GLN A 45 11.60 -0.48 -8.61
N ILE A 46 11.61 0.85 -8.60
CA ILE A 46 11.56 1.63 -7.35
C ILE A 46 10.16 1.59 -6.75
N CYS A 47 9.11 1.40 -7.55
CA CYS A 47 7.71 1.32 -7.11
C CYS A 47 7.33 0.01 -6.38
N THR A 48 8.15 -0.44 -5.43
CA THR A 48 7.86 -1.63 -4.61
C THR A 48 7.18 -1.23 -3.30
N HIS A 49 6.50 -2.19 -2.67
CA HIS A 49 5.89 -1.97 -1.36
C HIS A 49 6.92 -1.55 -0.31
N ALA A 50 8.12 -2.16 -0.31
CA ALA A 50 9.19 -1.80 0.60
C ALA A 50 9.62 -0.33 0.44
N TRP A 51 9.72 0.15 -0.80
CA TRP A 51 10.01 1.57 -1.07
C TRP A 51 8.87 2.48 -0.63
N TYR A 52 7.59 2.09 -0.83
CA TYR A 52 6.47 2.88 -0.30
C TYR A 52 6.54 3.01 1.22
N SER A 53 6.84 1.92 1.94
CA SER A 53 7.02 1.95 3.39
C SER A 53 8.19 2.85 3.82
N GLU A 54 9.31 2.81 3.08
CA GLU A 54 10.46 3.68 3.35
C GLU A 54 10.09 5.16 3.20
N ILE A 55 9.46 5.54 2.09
CA ILE A 55 9.00 6.92 1.87
C ILE A 55 7.98 7.34 2.94
N ASP A 56 7.05 6.45 3.31
CA ASP A 56 6.04 6.72 4.33
C ASP A 56 6.66 6.95 5.71
N SER A 57 7.72 6.22 6.06
CA SER A 57 8.44 6.40 7.32
C SER A 57 9.08 7.79 7.45
N GLN A 58 9.48 8.38 6.32
CA GLN A 58 10.05 9.73 6.25
C GLN A 58 8.96 10.81 6.19
N LEU A 59 7.81 10.49 5.58
CA LEU A 59 6.72 11.42 5.30
C LEU A 59 5.39 10.96 5.90
N ILE A 60 5.39 10.57 7.18
CA ILE A 60 4.26 10.00 7.95
C ILE A 60 2.90 10.44 7.39
N THR A 61 2.21 9.56 6.65
CA THR A 61 0.96 9.91 5.94
C THR A 61 -0.30 9.61 6.76
N GLY A 62 -0.19 8.78 7.79
CA GLY A 62 -1.30 8.47 8.71
C GLY A 62 -1.60 9.59 9.72
N ASP A 63 -2.76 9.47 10.37
CA ASP A 63 -3.23 10.40 11.41
C ASP A 63 -2.70 10.07 12.82
N GLY A 64 -1.92 8.98 12.96
CA GLY A 64 -1.41 8.48 14.23
C GLY A 64 -2.42 7.68 15.07
N GLN A 65 -3.64 7.48 14.58
CA GLN A 65 -4.71 6.70 15.24
C GLN A 65 -5.00 5.37 14.52
N GLY A 66 -4.15 5.01 13.54
CA GLY A 66 -4.34 3.84 12.70
C GLY A 66 -5.17 4.12 11.44
N HIS A 67 -5.55 5.37 11.17
CA HIS A 67 -6.11 5.75 9.87
C HIS A 67 -5.02 6.36 8.98
N GLY A 68 -5.14 6.10 7.69
CA GLY A 68 -4.23 6.61 6.69
C GLY A 68 -4.57 6.04 5.31
N PRO A 69 -4.03 6.63 4.25
CA PRO A 69 -4.19 6.08 2.92
C PRO A 69 -3.40 4.77 2.79
N ASP A 70 -3.90 3.85 1.96
CA ASP A 70 -3.19 2.60 1.68
C ASP A 70 -1.86 2.88 0.96
N LEU A 71 -0.77 2.24 1.40
CA LEU A 71 0.56 2.46 0.82
C LEU A 71 0.58 2.18 -0.69
N GLY A 72 1.12 3.14 -1.45
CA GLY A 72 1.18 3.05 -2.91
C GLY A 72 -0.12 3.38 -3.64
N SER A 73 -1.23 3.63 -2.94
CA SER A 73 -2.48 4.08 -3.54
C SER A 73 -2.34 5.49 -4.14
N GLN A 74 -3.26 5.86 -5.04
CA GLN A 74 -3.30 7.21 -5.60
C GLN A 74 -3.54 8.29 -4.54
N GLU A 75 -4.28 7.96 -3.49
CA GLU A 75 -4.51 8.82 -2.34
C GLU A 75 -3.23 9.02 -1.54
N TRP A 76 -2.50 7.94 -1.25
CA TRP A 76 -1.19 8.00 -0.60
C TRP A 76 -0.21 8.85 -1.41
N ARG A 77 -0.10 8.62 -2.73
CA ARG A 77 0.76 9.43 -3.63
C ARG A 77 0.37 10.90 -3.62
N SER A 78 -0.93 11.20 -3.54
CA SER A 78 -1.41 12.58 -3.36
C SER A 78 -0.84 13.19 -2.09
N VAL A 79 -0.93 12.49 -0.95
CA VAL A 79 -0.45 12.98 0.35
C VAL A 79 1.06 13.23 0.31
N ILE A 80 1.83 12.35 -0.34
CA ILE A 80 3.27 12.55 -0.57
C ILE A 80 3.52 13.86 -1.32
N GLU A 81 2.83 14.11 -2.44
CA GLU A 81 2.97 15.37 -3.20
C GLU A 81 2.64 16.61 -2.35
N PHE A 82 1.63 16.52 -1.48
CA PHE A 82 1.27 17.64 -0.60
C PHE A 82 2.32 17.91 0.47
N LYS A 83 2.83 16.86 1.13
CA LYS A 83 3.89 17.01 2.14
C LYS A 83 5.19 17.52 1.54
N LEU A 84 5.47 17.20 0.27
CA LEU A 84 6.61 17.72 -0.48
C LEU A 84 6.36 19.11 -1.10
N GLY A 85 5.13 19.64 -1.03
CA GLY A 85 4.79 20.96 -1.58
C GLY A 85 4.74 21.03 -3.10
N ILE A 86 4.60 19.90 -3.79
CA ILE A 86 4.66 19.77 -5.26
C ILE A 86 3.29 19.46 -5.90
N ARG A 87 2.23 19.35 -5.09
CA ARG A 87 0.90 19.00 -5.60
C ARG A 87 0.38 20.06 -6.57
N GLY A 88 0.03 19.65 -7.78
CA GLY A 88 -0.48 20.53 -8.83
C GLY A 88 0.59 21.16 -9.71
N ASP A 89 1.87 20.90 -9.46
CA ASP A 89 2.96 21.29 -10.37
C ASP A 89 2.90 20.43 -11.65
N ALA A 90 2.88 21.10 -12.80
CA ALA A 90 2.82 20.46 -14.11
C ALA A 90 4.07 19.63 -14.45
N ASN A 91 5.18 19.84 -13.74
CA ASN A 91 6.42 19.08 -13.91
C ASN A 91 6.43 17.76 -13.13
N VAL A 92 5.45 17.54 -12.25
CA VAL A 92 5.32 16.28 -11.50
C VAL A 92 4.73 15.21 -12.42
N PRO A 93 5.38 14.04 -12.56
CA PRO A 93 4.83 12.94 -13.35
C PRO A 93 3.46 12.49 -12.83
N ALA A 94 2.65 11.89 -13.70
CA ALA A 94 1.34 11.41 -13.29
C ALA A 94 1.44 10.34 -12.18
N ARG A 95 0.62 10.46 -11.12
CA ARG A 95 0.65 9.55 -9.95
C ARG A 95 0.53 8.06 -10.26
N HIS A 96 -0.14 7.68 -11.35
CA HIS A 96 -0.28 6.28 -11.74
C HIS A 96 0.94 5.71 -12.50
N SER A 97 1.90 6.55 -12.85
CA SER A 97 3.08 6.15 -13.64
C SER A 97 4.22 5.67 -12.75
N THR A 98 5.05 4.77 -13.27
CA THR A 98 6.30 4.35 -12.59
C THR A 98 7.32 5.50 -12.50
N LEU A 99 7.27 6.43 -13.46
CA LEU A 99 8.09 7.65 -13.46
C LEU A 99 7.91 8.51 -12.20
N TRP A 100 6.74 8.42 -11.56
CA TRP A 100 6.47 9.12 -10.31
C TRP A 100 7.38 8.62 -9.18
N CYS A 101 7.59 7.30 -9.04
CA CYS A 101 8.46 6.77 -7.98
C CYS A 101 9.91 7.21 -8.18
N ASP A 102 10.40 7.19 -9.42
CA ASP A 102 11.75 7.67 -9.74
C ASP A 102 11.91 9.17 -9.46
N TYR A 103 10.86 9.95 -9.71
CA TYR A 103 10.82 11.37 -9.40
C TYR A 103 10.90 11.62 -7.89
N ILE A 104 10.03 10.98 -7.10
CA ILE A 104 10.05 11.09 -5.64
C ILE A 104 11.37 10.60 -5.06
N ASN A 105 11.92 9.48 -5.56
CA ASN A 105 13.17 8.93 -5.09
C ASN A 105 14.34 9.91 -5.28
N ARG A 106 14.40 10.61 -6.42
CA ARG A 106 15.42 11.65 -6.65
C ARG A 106 15.27 12.83 -5.69
N LEU A 107 14.03 13.21 -5.35
CA LEU A 107 13.78 14.27 -4.38
C LEU A 107 14.19 13.85 -2.96
N SER A 108 13.95 12.59 -2.57
CA SER A 108 14.32 12.10 -1.25
C SER A 108 15.83 11.87 -1.09
N THR A 109 16.58 11.58 -2.17
CA THR A 109 18.05 11.40 -2.11
C THR A 109 18.87 12.69 -2.14
N THR A 110 18.25 13.85 -2.41
CA THR A 110 18.97 15.13 -2.60
C THR A 110 19.02 15.98 -1.31
N ARG A 111 18.57 15.45 -0.17
CA ARG A 111 18.59 16.16 1.13
C ARG A 111 19.75 15.72 2.02
#